data_AF-A0A0Q9SK98-F1
#
_entry.id   AF-A0A0Q9SK98-F1
#
_cell.length_a   1.000
_cell.length_b   1.000
_cell.length_c   1.000
_cell.angle_alpha   90.00
_cell.angle_beta   90.00
_cell.angle_gamma   90.00
#
_symmetry.space_group_name_H-M   'P 1'
#
loop_
_entity.id
_entity.type
_entity.pdbx_description
1 polymer ?
#
loop_
_entity_poly.entity_id
_entity_poly.type
_entity_poly.pdbx_seq_one_letter_code
_entity_poly.pdbx_strand_id
1 'polypeptide(L)'
;MGLVEFDPPDRFVAGTVGPPGQRTFFLQASEGRRLTSVSLEKQQVSVLADRINDLLDSYAGGEGADHAAAEVVDNAPLDTPIEDDFRVTTLSLAWDEDRQVIIIEALDRDPDDPEAGVDPEVLAEEPRQMRVVLPPSRARAFARRAQSVVSAGRPPCPFCGGPLEPEGHICPRSNGYKR
;
A
#
# COMPACT_ATOMS: atom_id res chain seq x y z
N MET A 1 -20.20 -7.59 6.64
CA MET A 1 -20.12 -6.13 6.36
C MET A 1 -19.48 -6.03 4.98
N GLY A 2 -20.26 -5.73 3.93
CA GLY A 2 -19.85 -5.93 2.54
C GLY A 2 -18.86 -4.88 2.02
N LEU A 3 -19.20 -3.59 2.12
CA LEU A 3 -18.38 -2.49 1.58
C LEU A 3 -18.16 -1.37 2.60
N VAL A 4 -16.91 -0.94 2.73
CA VAL A 4 -16.52 0.29 3.43
C VAL A 4 -15.88 1.24 2.41
N GLU A 5 -16.47 2.42 2.24
CA GLU A 5 -16.05 3.41 1.25
C GLU A 5 -15.51 4.70 1.89
N PHE A 6 -14.43 5.21 1.30
CA PHE A 6 -13.79 6.48 1.60
C PHE A 6 -13.60 7.30 0.31
N ASP A 7 -14.29 8.42 0.15
CA ASP A 7 -14.28 9.22 -1.08
C ASP A 7 -14.41 10.75 -0.83
N PRO A 8 -13.28 11.48 -0.72
CA PRO A 8 -11.95 10.99 -0.38
C PRO A 8 -11.80 10.81 1.15
N PRO A 9 -10.89 9.94 1.62
CA PRO A 9 -10.56 9.87 3.04
C PRO A 9 -9.86 11.14 3.55
N ASP A 10 -9.91 11.35 4.87
CA ASP A 10 -9.01 12.29 5.56
C ASP A 10 -7.57 11.80 5.46
N ARG A 11 -7.36 10.49 5.54
CA ARG A 11 -6.05 9.84 5.52
C ARG A 11 -6.12 8.45 4.88
N PHE A 12 -5.15 8.12 4.03
CA PHE A 12 -4.93 6.76 3.54
C PHE A 12 -3.44 6.45 3.47
N VAL A 13 -2.99 5.43 4.20
CA VAL A 13 -1.57 5.13 4.37
C VAL A 13 -1.29 3.63 4.35
N ALA A 14 -0.13 3.27 3.81
CA ALA A 14 0.48 1.97 4.04
C ALA A 14 1.38 2.04 5.28
N GLY A 15 1.36 0.98 6.09
CA GLY A 15 2.18 0.84 7.29
C GLY A 15 2.46 -0.60 7.62
N THR A 16 3.18 -0.82 8.72
CA THR A 16 3.54 -2.18 9.14
C THR A 16 3.86 -2.23 10.63
N VAL A 17 3.56 -3.37 11.24
CA VAL A 17 3.76 -3.67 12.66
C VAL A 17 4.59 -4.95 12.77
N GLY A 18 5.46 -5.00 13.79
CA GLY A 18 6.29 -6.16 14.09
C GLY A 18 7.78 -5.96 13.74
N PRO A 19 8.66 -6.87 14.22
CA PRO A 19 10.09 -6.78 14.00
C PRO A 19 10.47 -7.10 12.55
N PRO A 20 11.66 -6.65 12.07
CA PRO A 20 12.16 -7.03 10.75
C PRO A 20 12.13 -8.55 10.53
N GLY A 21 11.61 -8.99 9.38
CA GLY A 21 11.42 -10.41 9.05
C GLY A 21 10.09 -11.02 9.51
N GLN A 22 9.36 -10.38 10.43
CA GLN A 22 8.03 -10.81 10.91
C GLN A 22 7.03 -9.64 10.90
N ARG A 23 7.14 -8.80 9.86
CA ARG A 23 6.32 -7.61 9.67
C ARG A 23 4.97 -7.97 9.06
N THR A 24 3.88 -7.58 9.70
CA THR A 24 2.55 -7.53 9.07
C THR A 24 2.38 -6.17 8.43
N PHE A 25 1.95 -6.14 7.17
CA PHE A 25 1.66 -4.89 6.45
C PHE A 25 0.17 -4.58 6.52
N PHE A 26 -0.16 -3.30 6.56
CA PHE A 26 -1.52 -2.79 6.62
C PHE A 26 -1.74 -1.65 5.63
N LEU A 27 -2.95 -1.59 5.08
CA LEU A 27 -3.54 -0.37 4.54
C LEU A 27 -4.50 0.17 5.59
N GLN A 28 -4.45 1.48 5.84
CA GLN A 28 -5.31 2.13 6.80
C GLN A 28 -5.94 3.38 6.20
N ALA A 29 -7.26 3.47 6.28
CA ALA A 29 -8.06 4.60 5.84
C ALA A 29 -8.82 5.21 7.03
N SER A 30 -8.86 6.54 7.11
CA SER A 30 -9.66 7.24 8.12
C SER A 30 -10.53 8.35 7.53
N GLU A 31 -11.70 8.54 8.13
CA GLU A 31 -12.56 9.70 7.88
C GLU A 31 -13.36 10.04 9.14
N GLY A 32 -13.11 11.22 9.71
CA GLY A 32 -13.67 11.66 10.97
C GLY A 32 -13.35 10.69 12.11
N ARG A 33 -14.34 9.91 12.54
CA ARG A 33 -14.19 8.88 13.59
C ARG A 33 -14.08 7.45 13.03
N ARG A 34 -14.22 7.28 11.71
CA ARG A 34 -14.12 5.99 11.04
C ARG A 34 -12.64 5.70 10.82
N LEU A 35 -12.20 4.51 11.22
CA LEU A 35 -10.86 3.99 10.98
C LEU A 35 -11.03 2.55 10.52
N THR A 36 -10.47 2.21 9.36
CA THR A 36 -10.47 0.85 8.80
C THR A 36 -9.04 0.46 8.51
N SER A 37 -8.65 -0.72 8.95
CA SER A 37 -7.30 -1.26 8.78
C SER A 37 -7.38 -2.69 8.25
N VAL A 38 -6.76 -2.93 7.10
CA VAL A 38 -6.76 -4.24 6.45
C VAL A 38 -5.34 -4.74 6.28
N SER A 39 -5.09 -5.99 6.64
CA SER A 39 -3.76 -6.57 6.48
C SER A 39 -3.55 -7.13 5.08
N LEU A 40 -2.32 -7.03 4.56
CA LEU A 40 -1.97 -7.56 3.24
C LEU A 40 -0.51 -8.04 3.19
N GLU A 41 -0.13 -8.68 2.10
CA GLU A 41 1.24 -9.13 1.87
C GLU A 41 2.15 -7.99 1.46
N LYS A 42 3.44 -8.11 1.80
CA LYS A 42 4.47 -7.15 1.38
C LYS A 42 4.47 -6.95 -0.14
N GLN A 43 4.34 -8.05 -0.90
CA GLN A 43 4.35 -8.00 -2.36
C GLN A 43 3.13 -7.24 -2.90
N GLN A 44 1.94 -7.44 -2.32
CA GLN A 44 0.74 -6.68 -2.68
C GLN A 44 0.92 -5.18 -2.44
N VAL A 45 1.53 -4.75 -1.32
CA VAL A 45 1.85 -3.32 -1.09
C VAL A 45 2.77 -2.76 -2.18
N SER A 46 3.81 -3.52 -2.54
CA SER A 46 4.76 -3.10 -3.59
C SER A 46 4.07 -2.95 -4.94
N VAL A 47 3.33 -3.98 -5.36
CA VAL A 47 2.61 -4.00 -6.65
C VAL A 47 1.56 -2.89 -6.71
N LEU A 48 0.85 -2.63 -5.61
CA LEU A 48 -0.12 -1.54 -5.53
C LEU A 48 0.56 -0.18 -5.76
N ALA A 49 1.68 0.06 -5.10
CA ALA A 49 2.42 1.31 -5.26
C ALA A 49 2.94 1.52 -6.68
N ASP A 50 3.48 0.47 -7.29
CA ASP A 50 4.01 0.53 -8.66
C ASP A 50 2.87 0.78 -9.67
N ARG A 51 1.75 0.06 -9.55
CA ARG A 51 0.58 0.25 -10.43
C ARG A 51 -0.07 1.63 -10.28
N ILE A 52 -0.10 2.20 -9.07
CA ILE A 52 -0.55 3.58 -8.87
C ILE A 52 0.33 4.55 -9.64
N ASN A 53 1.66 4.39 -9.58
CA ASN A 53 2.56 5.25 -10.33
C ASN A 53 2.35 5.12 -11.85
N ASP A 54 2.23 3.89 -12.35
CA ASP A 54 2.00 3.63 -13.78
C ASP A 54 0.70 4.28 -14.29
N LEU A 55 -0.39 4.20 -13.51
CA LEU A 55 -1.65 4.86 -13.84
C LEU A 55 -1.51 6.39 -13.82
N LEU A 56 -0.88 6.96 -12.80
CA LEU A 56 -0.70 8.41 -12.70
C LEU A 56 0.15 8.95 -13.85
N ASP A 57 1.23 8.26 -14.19
CA ASP A 57 2.13 8.66 -15.27
C ASP A 57 1.43 8.56 -16.64
N SER A 58 0.46 7.65 -16.78
CA SER A 58 -0.32 7.47 -18.01
C SER A 58 -1.48 8.46 -18.15
N TYR A 59 -2.18 8.79 -17.05
CA TYR A 59 -3.49 9.47 -17.12
C TYR A 59 -3.58 10.80 -16.36
N ALA A 60 -2.80 11.01 -15.29
CA ALA A 60 -2.99 12.17 -14.40
C ALA A 60 -2.18 13.42 -14.78
N GLY A 61 -1.26 13.31 -15.75
CA GLY A 61 -0.45 14.43 -16.23
C GLY A 61 0.27 15.17 -15.09
N GLY A 62 0.14 16.49 -15.04
CA GLY A 62 0.82 17.33 -14.05
C GLY A 62 0.31 17.15 -12.61
N GLU A 63 -0.93 16.75 -12.41
CA GLU A 63 -1.51 16.60 -11.05
C GLU A 63 -1.00 15.34 -10.33
N GLY A 64 -0.64 14.31 -11.08
CA GLY A 64 0.02 13.11 -10.56
C GLY A 64 1.53 13.25 -10.35
N ALA A 65 2.09 14.43 -10.67
CA ALA A 65 3.53 14.61 -10.67
C ALA A 65 4.14 14.69 -9.26
N ASP A 66 5.43 14.39 -9.21
CA ASP A 66 6.24 14.31 -8.00
C ASP A 66 6.25 15.58 -7.14
N HIS A 67 6.08 16.76 -7.75
CA HIS A 67 6.02 18.04 -7.06
C HIS A 67 4.67 18.26 -6.38
N ALA A 68 3.56 17.89 -7.03
CA ALA A 68 2.22 17.98 -6.45
C ALA A 68 2.08 17.06 -5.21
N ALA A 69 2.71 15.89 -5.26
CA ALA A 69 2.76 14.96 -4.14
C ALA A 69 3.54 15.50 -2.92
N ALA A 70 4.51 16.41 -3.13
CA ALA A 70 5.39 16.91 -2.06
C ALA A 70 4.64 17.75 -1.02
N GLU A 71 3.51 18.34 -1.39
CA GLU A 71 2.68 19.17 -0.50
C GLU A 71 1.78 18.35 0.43
N VAL A 72 1.56 17.08 0.12
CA VAL A 72 0.61 16.19 0.82
C VAL A 72 1.27 14.93 1.40
N VAL A 73 2.58 15.00 1.66
CA VAL A 73 3.35 13.87 2.22
C VAL A 73 2.93 13.60 3.66
N ASP A 74 2.57 12.34 3.93
CA ASP A 74 2.32 11.83 5.28
C ASP A 74 3.40 10.81 5.65
N ASN A 75 4.15 11.10 6.72
CA ASN A 75 5.13 10.20 7.32
C ASN A 75 4.76 9.76 8.76
N ALA A 76 3.58 10.13 9.24
CA ALA A 76 3.13 9.73 10.58
C ALA A 76 2.89 8.21 10.64
N PRO A 77 3.03 7.57 11.81
CA PRO A 77 2.76 6.13 11.97
C PRO A 77 1.29 5.80 11.68
N LEU A 78 0.96 4.50 11.67
CA LEU A 78 -0.44 4.05 11.68
C LEU A 78 -1.14 4.59 12.94
N ASP A 79 -2.40 4.99 12.79
CA ASP A 79 -3.26 5.37 13.89
C ASP A 79 -3.63 4.15 14.74
N THR A 80 -3.78 4.38 16.04
CA THR A 80 -4.13 3.37 17.03
C THR A 80 -5.59 3.50 17.46
N PRO A 81 -6.31 2.39 17.70
CA PRO A 81 -5.84 1.01 17.66
C PRO A 81 -5.70 0.47 16.22
N ILE A 82 -4.76 -0.45 16.02
CA ILE A 82 -4.57 -1.16 14.74
C ILE A 82 -5.29 -2.49 14.86
N GLU A 83 -6.53 -2.55 14.38
CA GLU A 83 -7.37 -3.75 14.39
C GLU A 83 -7.48 -4.28 12.96
N ASP A 84 -7.20 -5.56 12.75
CA ASP A 84 -7.26 -6.15 11.41
C ASP A 84 -8.72 -6.50 11.07
N ASP A 85 -9.36 -5.68 10.24
CA ASP A 85 -10.75 -5.88 9.79
C ASP A 85 -10.85 -7.14 8.90
N PHE A 86 -9.90 -7.31 7.98
CA PHE A 86 -9.76 -8.49 7.13
C PHE A 86 -8.41 -8.55 6.41
N ARG A 87 -8.02 -9.77 6.03
CA ARG A 87 -6.87 -10.04 5.18
C ARG A 87 -7.22 -9.80 3.71
N VAL A 88 -6.49 -8.93 3.03
CA VAL A 88 -6.66 -8.65 1.60
C VAL A 88 -6.06 -9.77 0.76
N THR A 89 -6.86 -10.29 -0.16
CA THR A 89 -6.44 -11.29 -1.16
C THR A 89 -6.36 -10.65 -2.54
N THR A 90 -7.35 -9.82 -2.90
CA THR A 90 -7.45 -9.18 -4.20
C THR A 90 -7.33 -7.66 -4.08
N LEU A 91 -6.52 -7.07 -4.95
CA LEU A 91 -6.40 -5.62 -5.11
C LEU A 91 -6.77 -5.23 -6.54
N SER A 92 -7.72 -4.32 -6.67
CA SER A 92 -8.10 -3.69 -7.93
C SER A 92 -7.77 -2.20 -7.91
N LEU A 93 -7.48 -1.66 -9.09
CA LEU A 93 -7.08 -0.28 -9.29
C LEU A 93 -7.72 0.24 -10.57
N ALA A 94 -8.38 1.39 -10.49
CA ALA A 94 -9.01 2.05 -11.62
C ALA A 94 -8.72 3.55 -11.63
N TRP A 95 -8.76 4.14 -12.82
CA TRP A 95 -8.73 5.59 -13.03
C TRP A 95 -10.12 6.05 -13.49
N ASP A 96 -10.68 7.03 -12.80
CA ASP A 96 -11.93 7.69 -13.19
C ASP A 96 -11.57 8.97 -13.98
N GLU A 97 -11.83 8.95 -15.28
CA GLU A 97 -11.49 10.06 -16.18
C GLU A 97 -12.34 11.31 -15.93
N ASP A 98 -13.61 11.14 -15.56
CA ASP A 98 -14.52 12.26 -15.36
C ASP A 98 -14.16 13.03 -14.09
N ARG A 99 -13.77 12.31 -13.04
CA ARG A 99 -13.42 12.88 -11.73
C ARG A 99 -11.92 13.12 -11.55
N GLN A 100 -11.08 12.59 -12.44
CA GLN A 100 -9.62 12.63 -12.36
C GLN A 100 -9.08 12.05 -11.04
N VAL A 101 -9.57 10.86 -10.65
CA VAL A 101 -9.20 10.20 -9.39
C VAL A 101 -8.79 8.75 -9.59
N ILE A 102 -7.96 8.25 -8.67
CA ILE A 102 -7.67 6.83 -8.56
C ILE A 102 -8.65 6.19 -7.59
N ILE A 103 -9.19 5.05 -7.99
CA ILE A 103 -10.02 4.17 -7.17
C ILE A 103 -9.20 2.94 -6.83
N ILE A 104 -9.02 2.67 -5.54
CA ILE A 104 -8.33 1.50 -4.99
C ILE A 104 -9.38 0.63 -4.31
N GLU A 105 -9.41 -0.66 -4.63
CA GLU A 105 -10.30 -1.61 -3.99
C GLU A 105 -9.49 -2.77 -3.41
N ALA A 106 -9.68 -3.04 -2.13
CA ALA A 106 -9.08 -4.15 -1.41
C ALA A 106 -10.17 -5.12 -0.95
N LEU A 107 -10.08 -6.37 -1.38
CA LEU A 107 -11.09 -7.41 -1.13
C LEU A 107 -10.48 -8.61 -0.41
N ASP A 108 -11.25 -9.25 0.46
CA ASP A 108 -10.82 -10.49 1.12
C ASP A 108 -10.87 -11.74 0.22
N ARG A 109 -11.61 -11.66 -0.89
CA ARG A 109 -11.66 -12.65 -1.97
C ARG A 109 -12.07 -11.99 -3.29
N ASP A 110 -11.76 -12.66 -4.41
CA ASP A 110 -12.26 -12.27 -5.71
C ASP A 110 -13.74 -12.69 -5.88
N PRO A 111 -14.67 -11.76 -6.18
CA PRO A 111 -16.07 -12.11 -6.44
C PRO A 111 -16.27 -12.91 -7.75
N ASP A 112 -15.39 -12.73 -8.73
CA ASP A 112 -15.52 -13.33 -10.07
C ASP A 112 -14.76 -14.67 -10.20
N ASP A 113 -13.82 -14.94 -9.27
CA ASP A 113 -13.07 -16.20 -9.19
C ASP A 113 -13.04 -16.75 -7.75
N PRO A 114 -14.15 -17.35 -7.27
CA PRO A 114 -14.21 -17.90 -5.93
C PRO A 114 -13.25 -19.10 -5.81
N GLU A 115 -12.30 -19.02 -4.88
CA GLU A 115 -11.29 -20.07 -4.68
C GLU A 115 -11.92 -21.46 -4.43
N ALA A 116 -11.37 -22.47 -5.10
CA ALA A 116 -11.80 -23.85 -4.94
C ALA A 116 -11.51 -24.35 -3.52
N GLY A 117 -12.56 -24.74 -2.79
CA GLY A 117 -12.46 -25.26 -1.42
C GLY A 117 -12.90 -24.29 -0.32
N VAL A 118 -13.35 -23.08 -0.68
CA VAL A 118 -14.06 -22.18 0.25
C VAL A 118 -15.46 -22.73 0.53
N ASP A 119 -15.90 -22.64 1.79
CA ASP A 119 -17.21 -23.11 2.22
C ASP A 119 -18.34 -22.42 1.42
N PRO A 120 -19.31 -23.16 0.85
CA PRO A 120 -20.45 -22.58 0.15
C PRO A 120 -21.22 -21.53 0.94
N GLU A 121 -21.26 -21.63 2.27
CA GLU A 121 -21.91 -20.65 3.14
C GLU A 121 -21.14 -19.32 3.17
N VAL A 122 -19.80 -19.36 3.15
CA VAL A 122 -18.94 -18.17 3.06
C VAL A 122 -19.00 -17.54 1.68
N LEU A 123 -19.09 -18.36 0.62
CA LEU A 123 -19.27 -17.88 -0.75
C LEU A 123 -20.63 -17.20 -0.98
N ALA A 124 -21.65 -17.54 -0.18
CA ALA A 124 -22.96 -16.89 -0.23
C ALA A 124 -22.96 -15.50 0.42
N GLU A 125 -21.97 -15.19 1.29
CA GLU A 125 -21.77 -13.84 1.81
C GLU A 125 -21.13 -12.94 0.75
N GLU A 126 -21.41 -11.64 0.79
CA GLU A 126 -20.67 -10.68 -0.04
C GLU A 126 -19.21 -10.56 0.44
N PRO A 127 -18.23 -10.40 -0.47
CA PRO A 127 -16.85 -10.14 -0.09
C PRO A 127 -16.73 -8.92 0.81
N ARG A 128 -15.79 -8.95 1.76
CA ARG A 128 -15.44 -7.73 2.51
C ARG A 128 -14.57 -6.87 1.62
N GLN A 129 -14.97 -5.61 1.47
CA GLN A 129 -14.31 -4.67 0.58
C GLN A 129 -14.04 -3.34 1.28
N MET A 130 -12.83 -2.81 1.07
CA MET A 130 -12.49 -1.42 1.35
C MET A 130 -12.22 -0.71 0.02
N ARG A 131 -13.02 0.32 -0.29
CA ARG A 131 -12.87 1.16 -1.49
C ARG A 131 -12.39 2.55 -1.09
N VAL A 132 -11.32 3.01 -1.72
CA VAL A 132 -10.69 4.30 -1.41
C VAL A 132 -10.52 5.09 -2.71
N VAL A 133 -11.01 6.31 -2.72
CA VAL A 133 -10.88 7.22 -3.86
C VAL A 133 -9.91 8.34 -3.50
N LEU A 134 -8.87 8.52 -4.31
CA LEU A 134 -7.79 9.47 -4.05
C LEU A 134 -7.59 10.44 -5.22
N PRO A 135 -7.38 11.74 -4.94
CA PRO A 135 -6.86 12.64 -5.94
C PRO A 135 -5.41 12.29 -6.30
N PRO A 136 -4.93 12.67 -7.49
CA PRO A 136 -3.65 12.21 -8.04
C PRO A 136 -2.43 12.47 -7.13
N SER A 137 -2.35 13.67 -6.54
CA SER A 137 -1.24 14.05 -5.66
C SER A 137 -1.16 13.19 -4.40
N ARG A 138 -2.31 12.88 -3.78
CA ARG A 138 -2.39 11.99 -2.60
C ARG A 138 -2.07 10.54 -2.98
N ALA A 139 -2.52 10.07 -4.13
CA ALA A 139 -2.18 8.73 -4.62
C ALA A 139 -0.67 8.59 -4.88
N ARG A 140 -0.03 9.61 -5.48
CA ARG A 140 1.43 9.63 -5.68
C ARG A 140 2.20 9.64 -4.35
N ALA A 141 1.75 10.44 -3.38
CA ALA A 141 2.35 10.48 -2.05
C ALA A 141 2.20 9.14 -1.33
N PHE A 142 1.03 8.50 -1.42
CA PHE A 142 0.78 7.16 -0.90
C PHE A 142 1.73 6.13 -1.53
N ALA A 143 1.87 6.11 -2.87
CA ALA A 143 2.73 5.16 -3.57
C ALA A 143 4.20 5.27 -3.12
N ARG A 144 4.73 6.50 -3.00
CA ARG A 144 6.07 6.76 -2.48
C ARG A 144 6.26 6.24 -1.05
N ARG A 145 5.30 6.52 -0.18
CA ARG A 145 5.30 6.02 1.20
C ARG A 145 5.28 4.49 1.22
N ALA A 146 4.40 3.86 0.45
CA ALA A 146 4.26 2.41 0.38
C ALA A 146 5.59 1.75 -0.05
N GLN A 147 6.25 2.26 -1.10
CA GLN A 147 7.58 1.82 -1.51
C GLN A 147 8.62 1.98 -0.40
N SER A 148 8.61 3.11 0.32
CA SER A 148 9.50 3.34 1.46
C SER A 148 9.25 2.31 2.58
N VAL A 149 8.00 2.06 2.95
CA VAL A 149 7.61 1.10 4.01
C VAL A 149 8.05 -0.34 3.67
N VAL A 150 7.86 -0.74 2.41
CA VAL A 150 8.30 -2.04 1.86
C VAL A 150 9.84 -2.17 1.92
N SER A 151 10.55 -1.08 1.65
CA SER A 151 12.03 -1.01 1.62
C SER A 151 12.67 -0.89 3.01
N ALA A 152 11.96 -0.30 3.98
CA ALA A 152 12.44 0.03 5.32
C ALA A 152 12.79 -1.19 6.21
N GLY A 153 12.72 -2.41 5.68
CA GLY A 153 13.17 -3.62 6.37
C GLY A 153 14.69 -3.82 6.35
N ARG A 154 15.44 -3.03 5.58
CA ARG A 154 16.90 -3.16 5.45
C ARG A 154 17.55 -1.80 5.68
N PRO A 155 18.28 -1.58 6.80
CA PRO A 155 19.00 -0.33 6.98
C PRO A 155 19.98 -0.14 5.80
N PRO A 156 20.14 1.07 5.26
CA PRO A 156 21.10 1.30 4.19
C PRO A 156 22.51 1.07 4.74
N CYS A 157 23.34 0.39 3.95
CA CYS A 157 24.75 0.20 4.24
C CYS A 157 25.40 1.58 4.34
N PRO A 158 26.06 1.93 5.46
CA PRO A 158 26.65 3.26 5.64
C PRO A 158 27.79 3.55 4.66
N PHE A 159 28.31 2.52 3.97
CA PHE A 159 29.40 2.65 3.01
C PHE A 159 28.92 2.83 1.57
N CYS A 160 28.02 1.96 1.08
CA CYS A 160 27.57 1.97 -0.32
C CYS A 160 26.13 2.44 -0.54
N GLY A 161 25.33 2.62 0.52
CA GLY A 161 23.90 2.94 0.44
C GLY A 161 23.00 1.75 0.04
N GLY A 162 23.57 0.58 -0.24
CA GLY A 162 22.81 -0.63 -0.56
C GLY A 162 22.13 -1.26 0.66
N PRO A 163 21.05 -2.04 0.51
CA PRO A 163 20.30 -2.59 1.62
C PRO A 163 21.11 -3.63 2.43
N LEU A 164 21.17 -3.49 3.76
CA LEU A 164 21.80 -4.46 4.67
C LEU A 164 20.90 -5.69 4.87
N GLU A 165 21.46 -6.88 4.67
CA GLU A 165 20.80 -8.15 5.01
C GLU A 165 21.22 -8.64 6.42
N PRO A 166 20.36 -9.36 7.15
CA PRO A 166 20.65 -9.84 8.51
C PRO A 166 21.86 -10.80 8.57
N GLU A 167 22.11 -11.56 7.51
CA GLU A 167 23.21 -12.52 7.38
C GLU A 167 24.53 -11.85 6.95
N GLY A 168 24.50 -10.54 6.68
CA GLY A 168 25.64 -9.76 6.22
C GLY A 168 25.46 -9.26 4.79
N HIS A 169 25.85 -8.00 4.54
CA HIS A 169 25.86 -7.40 3.20
C HIS A 169 27.29 -7.38 2.66
N ILE A 170 27.50 -7.91 1.45
CA ILE A 170 28.77 -7.77 0.74
C ILE A 170 28.84 -6.35 0.17
N CYS A 171 29.48 -5.45 0.91
CA CYS A 171 29.65 -4.06 0.46
C CYS A 171 30.77 -3.96 -0.58
N PRO A 172 30.48 -3.54 -1.83
CA PRO A 172 31.51 -3.33 -2.85
C PRO A 172 32.53 -2.26 -2.46
N ARG A 173 32.18 -1.36 -1.52
CA ARG A 173 33.08 -0.31 -1.01
C ARG A 173 33.88 -0.71 0.22
N SER A 174 33.46 -1.72 0.97
CA SER A 174 34.18 -2.19 2.18
C SER A 174 35.12 -3.36 1.88
N ASN A 175 34.86 -4.13 0.83
CA ASN A 175 35.83 -5.09 0.30
C ASN A 175 36.73 -4.38 -0.70
N GLY A 176 37.97 -4.09 -0.28
CA GLY A 176 39.02 -3.54 -1.13
C GLY A 176 39.34 -4.42 -2.35
N TYR A 177 38.46 -4.42 -3.33
CA TYR A 177 38.69 -5.03 -4.64
C TYR A 177 39.62 -4.09 -5.41
N LYS A 178 40.92 -4.36 -5.23
CA LYS A 178 42.11 -4.05 -6.03
C LYS A 178 41.97 -2.96 -7.12
N ARG A 179 42.90 -2.01 -7.04
CA ARG A 179 43.43 -1.16 -8.12
C ARG A 179 43.36 -1.79 -9.51
#